data_AF-U5F5F0-F1
#
_entry.id   AF-U5F5F0-F1
#
_cell.length_a   1.000
_cell.length_b   1.000
_cell.length_c   1.000
_cell.angle_alpha   90.00
_cell.angle_beta   90.00
_cell.angle_gamma   90.00
#
_symmetry.space_group_name_H-M   'P 1'
#
loop_
_entity.id
_entity.type
_entity.pdbx_description
1 polymer ?
#
loop_
_entity_poly.entity_id
_entity_poly.type
_entity_poly.pdbx_seq_one_letter_code
_entity_poly.pdbx_strand_id
1 'polypeptide(L)'
;MKDEQGFLGFHCPRWRELPDMDLYMDQVVTLLNSSLQLFTQPHQGKPITSTMINNYVKHGIVHAPIKKRYMKRHVAYLFVVCILKTVYSMEEISNLISVQVEKYPQDQAYDYFCAELECCLTCIFSHKKVRHIPSDDEGSAIVDLIRNTIQSIAYTAYVRETLQERLLKVNEHSVDNK
;
A
#
# COMPACT_ATOMS: atom_id res chain seq x y z
N MET A 1 -15.97 -6.69 -21.78
CA MET A 1 -14.89 -7.52 -21.17
C MET A 1 -13.56 -6.77 -21.17
N LYS A 2 -13.52 -5.57 -20.60
CA LYS A 2 -12.28 -4.88 -20.24
C LYS A 2 -12.45 -4.47 -18.78
N ASP A 3 -11.44 -4.75 -17.98
CA ASP A 3 -11.25 -4.31 -16.60
C ASP A 3 -11.92 -5.17 -15.50
N GLU A 4 -11.56 -6.45 -15.45
CA GLU A 4 -11.78 -7.31 -14.28
C GLU A 4 -10.52 -7.35 -13.36
N GLN A 5 -9.67 -6.31 -13.40
CA GLN A 5 -8.37 -6.26 -12.71
C GLN A 5 -8.19 -4.99 -11.85
N GLY A 6 -9.24 -4.62 -11.11
CA GLY A 6 -9.15 -3.66 -10.00
C GLY A 6 -8.43 -4.27 -8.79
N PHE A 7 -8.83 -3.88 -7.57
CA PHE A 7 -8.21 -4.38 -6.34
C PHE A 7 -8.29 -5.91 -6.14
N LEU A 8 -9.21 -6.61 -6.82
CA LEU A 8 -9.28 -8.08 -6.82
C LEU A 8 -8.08 -8.77 -7.48
N GLY A 9 -7.42 -8.09 -8.42
CA GLY A 9 -6.22 -8.58 -9.10
C GLY A 9 -4.95 -7.83 -8.70
N PHE A 10 -5.00 -7.04 -7.62
CA PHE A 10 -3.85 -6.28 -7.17
C PHE A 10 -2.74 -7.21 -6.68
N HIS A 11 -1.52 -6.95 -7.15
CA HIS A 11 -0.31 -7.66 -6.72
C HIS A 11 0.68 -6.63 -6.18
N CYS A 12 1.10 -6.82 -4.94
CA CYS A 12 2.18 -6.09 -4.32
C CYS A 12 3.48 -6.91 -4.48
N PRO A 13 4.51 -6.38 -5.15
CA PRO A 13 5.75 -7.12 -5.39
C PRO A 13 6.31 -7.73 -4.09
N ARG A 14 6.63 -9.02 -4.12
CA ARG A 14 7.34 -9.69 -3.04
C ARG A 14 8.81 -9.26 -3.03
N TRP A 15 9.50 -9.49 -1.92
CA TRP A 15 10.89 -9.08 -1.72
C TRP A 15 11.82 -9.54 -2.86
N ARG A 16 11.60 -10.76 -3.38
CA ARG A 16 12.37 -11.33 -4.49
C ARG A 16 12.06 -10.69 -5.84
N GLU A 17 10.88 -10.10 -5.99
CA GLU A 17 10.45 -9.41 -7.22
C GLU A 17 10.92 -7.95 -7.25
N LEU A 18 11.39 -7.41 -6.13
CA LEU A 18 12.00 -6.09 -6.08
C LEU A 18 13.35 -6.07 -6.83
N PRO A 19 13.72 -4.94 -7.48
CA PRO A 19 15.00 -4.82 -8.18
C PRO A 19 16.20 -5.09 -7.27
N ASP A 20 17.15 -5.91 -7.75
CA ASP A 20 18.43 -6.16 -7.07
C ASP A 20 19.43 -5.01 -7.23
N MET A 21 19.26 -4.21 -8.30
CA MET A 21 20.11 -3.06 -8.57
C MET A 21 19.62 -1.82 -7.80
N ASP A 22 20.56 -1.06 -7.25
CA ASP A 22 20.23 0.21 -6.59
C ASP A 22 19.65 1.22 -7.59
N LEU A 23 18.54 1.85 -7.20
CA LEU A 23 17.77 2.74 -8.08
C LEU A 23 18.03 4.21 -7.80
N TYR A 24 17.96 5.04 -8.84
CA TYR A 24 17.86 6.49 -8.70
C TYR A 24 16.42 6.92 -8.36
N MET A 25 16.26 8.14 -7.84
CA MET A 25 14.97 8.67 -7.38
C MET A 25 13.86 8.56 -8.42
N ASP A 26 14.14 8.95 -9.66
CA ASP A 26 13.21 8.88 -10.79
C ASP A 26 12.74 7.44 -11.05
N GLN A 27 13.67 6.49 -11.03
CA GLN A 27 13.37 5.06 -11.19
C GLN A 27 12.49 4.52 -10.06
N VAL A 28 12.75 4.95 -8.82
CA VAL A 28 11.91 4.59 -7.67
C VAL A 28 10.50 5.17 -7.82
N VAL A 29 10.38 6.43 -8.20
CA VAL A 29 9.08 7.08 -8.44
C VAL A 29 8.31 6.36 -9.54
N THR A 30 8.97 6.01 -10.65
CA THR A 30 8.34 5.25 -11.74
C THR A 30 7.86 3.88 -11.26
N LEU A 31 8.72 3.13 -10.54
CA LEU A 31 8.37 1.81 -10.01
C LEU A 31 7.17 1.85 -9.06
N LEU A 32 7.16 2.82 -8.14
CA LEU A 32 6.07 2.94 -7.16
C LEU A 32 4.75 3.35 -7.83
N ASN A 33 4.76 4.31 -8.76
CA ASN A 33 3.54 4.72 -9.46
C ASN A 33 2.99 3.64 -10.39
N SER A 34 3.86 2.84 -11.03
CA SER A 34 3.39 1.74 -11.88
C SER A 34 2.78 0.60 -11.05
N SER A 35 3.38 0.29 -9.90
CA SER A 35 2.94 -0.83 -9.05
C SER A 35 1.75 -0.44 -8.16
N LEU A 36 1.67 0.82 -7.72
CA LEU A 36 0.63 1.32 -6.82
C LEU A 36 -0.41 2.18 -7.56
N GLN A 37 -0.64 1.91 -8.85
CA GLN A 37 -1.55 2.70 -9.67
C GLN A 37 -2.93 2.81 -9.02
N LEU A 38 -3.48 1.71 -8.49
CA LEU A 38 -4.78 1.70 -7.81
C LEU A 38 -4.84 2.59 -6.56
N PHE A 39 -3.73 2.72 -5.82
CA PHE A 39 -3.66 3.58 -4.62
C PHE A 39 -3.35 5.04 -4.92
N THR A 40 -2.96 5.36 -6.16
CA THR A 40 -2.53 6.71 -6.59
C THR A 40 -3.53 7.39 -7.52
N GLN A 41 -4.65 6.75 -7.84
CA GLN A 41 -5.75 7.36 -8.58
C GLN A 41 -6.37 8.52 -7.79
N PRO A 42 -6.93 9.55 -8.46
CA PRO A 42 -7.39 10.77 -7.79
C PRO A 42 -8.40 10.58 -6.65
N HIS A 43 -9.28 9.58 -6.74
CA HIS A 43 -10.24 9.26 -5.67
C HIS A 43 -9.65 8.42 -4.54
N GLN A 44 -8.50 7.77 -4.77
CA GLN A 44 -7.81 6.93 -3.79
C GLN A 44 -6.66 7.66 -3.08
N GLY A 45 -5.93 8.50 -3.80
CA GLY A 45 -4.72 9.15 -3.32
C GLY A 45 -4.13 10.14 -4.32
N LYS A 46 -2.82 10.34 -4.23
CA LYS A 46 -2.06 11.23 -5.13
C LYS A 46 -0.92 10.46 -5.77
N PRO A 47 -0.52 10.80 -7.01
CA PRO A 47 0.71 10.29 -7.60
C PRO A 47 1.91 10.51 -6.69
N ILE A 48 2.76 9.50 -6.60
CA ILE A 48 3.96 9.53 -5.77
C ILE A 48 4.99 10.42 -6.46
N THR A 49 5.60 11.33 -5.71
CA THR A 49 6.58 12.28 -6.24
C THR A 49 7.91 12.20 -5.49
N SER A 50 8.99 12.64 -6.12
CA SER A 50 10.31 12.76 -5.48
C SER A 50 10.26 13.60 -4.20
N THR A 51 9.41 14.63 -4.17
CA THR A 51 9.19 15.47 -2.97
C THR A 51 8.59 14.67 -1.82
N MET A 52 7.61 13.79 -2.08
CA MET A 52 7.04 12.92 -1.05
C MET A 52 8.10 11.97 -0.48
N ILE A 53 8.88 11.32 -1.34
CA ILE A 53 9.98 10.43 -0.92
C ILE A 53 11.01 11.20 -0.08
N ASN A 54 11.39 12.40 -0.51
CA ASN A 54 12.30 13.26 0.26
C ASN A 54 11.72 13.64 1.63
N ASN A 55 10.42 13.87 1.72
CA ASN A 55 9.77 14.13 3.01
C ASN A 55 9.83 12.90 3.91
N TYR A 56 9.65 11.70 3.37
CA TYR A 56 9.76 10.45 4.14
C TYR A 56 11.18 10.26 4.70
N VAL A 57 12.21 10.59 3.92
CA VAL A 57 13.60 10.56 4.37
C VAL A 57 13.87 11.61 5.45
N LYS A 58 13.39 12.84 5.25
CA LYS A 58 13.57 13.94 6.21
C LYS A 58 12.93 13.66 7.57
N HIS A 59 11.79 12.99 7.59
CA HIS A 59 11.07 12.61 8.81
C HIS A 59 11.57 11.28 9.41
N GLY A 60 12.63 10.68 8.85
CA GLY A 60 13.25 9.48 9.41
C GLY A 60 12.48 8.17 9.20
N ILE A 61 11.39 8.19 8.43
CA ILE A 61 10.58 6.98 8.15
C ILE A 61 11.33 6.04 7.19
N VAL A 62 12.04 6.63 6.23
CA VAL A 62 12.88 5.87 5.28
C VAL A 62 14.32 6.32 5.48
N HIS A 63 15.23 5.36 5.65
CA HIS A 63 16.66 5.69 5.74
C HIS A 63 17.14 6.45 4.49
N ALA A 64 18.09 7.36 4.70
CA ALA A 64 18.64 8.15 3.63
C ALA A 64 19.28 7.26 2.54
N PRO A 65 19.13 7.61 1.25
CA PRO A 65 19.73 6.86 0.16
C PRO A 65 21.26 6.90 0.24
N ILE A 66 21.92 5.81 -0.15
CA ILE A 66 23.38 5.71 -0.14
C ILE A 66 23.89 6.19 -1.50
N LYS A 67 24.75 7.22 -1.51
CA LYS A 67 25.26 7.84 -2.76
C LYS A 67 24.14 8.21 -3.74
N LYS A 68 23.01 8.73 -3.22
CA LYS A 68 21.79 9.07 -3.98
C LYS A 68 21.07 7.88 -4.63
N ARG A 69 21.35 6.66 -4.19
CA ARG A 69 20.69 5.46 -4.66
C ARG A 69 19.89 4.74 -3.57
N TYR A 70 18.77 4.17 -3.98
CA TYR A 70 17.81 3.46 -3.16
C TYR A 70 18.03 1.96 -3.32
N MET A 71 18.45 1.31 -2.25
CA MET A 71 18.60 -0.14 -2.19
C MET A 71 17.24 -0.83 -2.10
N LYS A 72 17.21 -2.14 -2.37
CA LYS A 72 16.03 -3.00 -2.25
C LYS A 72 15.22 -2.77 -0.96
N ARG A 73 15.88 -2.66 0.19
CA ARG A 73 15.22 -2.34 1.47
C ARG A 73 14.49 -1.01 1.42
N HIS A 74 15.07 0.05 0.87
CA HIS A 74 14.42 1.36 0.79
C HIS A 74 13.16 1.28 -0.07
N VAL A 75 13.21 0.52 -1.17
CA VAL A 75 12.07 0.29 -2.04
C VAL A 75 10.94 -0.43 -1.29
N ALA A 76 11.25 -1.52 -0.56
CA ALA A 76 10.27 -2.23 0.26
C ALA A 76 9.58 -1.31 1.28
N TYR A 77 10.36 -0.51 2.02
CA TYR A 77 9.80 0.48 2.96
C TYR A 77 8.91 1.51 2.25
N LEU A 78 9.32 1.99 1.07
CA LEU A 78 8.52 2.98 0.33
C LEU A 78 7.18 2.40 -0.14
N PHE A 79 7.12 1.13 -0.54
CA PHE A 79 5.85 0.46 -0.83
C PHE A 79 4.90 0.51 0.37
N VAL A 80 5.38 0.09 1.55
CA VAL A 80 4.59 0.08 2.79
C VAL A 80 4.12 1.50 3.15
N VAL A 81 5.04 2.47 3.17
CA VAL A 81 4.74 3.86 3.55
C VAL A 81 3.73 4.49 2.58
N CYS A 82 3.90 4.31 1.27
CA CYS A 82 2.98 4.87 0.28
C CYS A 82 1.58 4.31 0.41
N ILE A 83 1.44 3.01 0.70
CA ILE A 83 0.13 2.37 0.94
C ILE A 83 -0.48 2.89 2.24
N LEU A 84 0.27 2.89 3.35
CA LEU A 84 -0.25 3.33 4.65
C LEU A 84 -0.66 4.82 4.65
N LYS A 85 0.06 5.67 3.90
CA LYS A 85 -0.20 7.12 3.83
C LYS A 85 -1.58 7.48 3.26
N THR A 86 -2.26 6.53 2.60
CA THR A 86 -3.63 6.69 2.11
C THR A 86 -4.67 6.84 3.24
N VAL A 87 -4.33 6.36 4.45
CA VAL A 87 -5.18 6.39 5.65
C VAL A 87 -4.48 7.09 6.82
N TYR A 88 -3.21 6.75 7.07
CA TYR A 88 -2.49 7.17 8.27
C TYR A 88 -1.62 8.41 8.06
N SER A 89 -1.42 9.16 9.15
CA SER A 89 -0.47 10.26 9.23
C SER A 89 0.97 9.76 9.25
N MET A 90 1.92 10.67 9.05
CA MET A 90 3.35 10.34 9.08
C MET A 90 3.81 9.82 10.44
N GLU A 91 3.29 10.39 11.52
CA GLU A 91 3.63 9.99 12.89
C GLU A 91 3.13 8.59 13.21
N GLU A 92 1.87 8.28 12.87
CA GLU A 92 1.30 6.95 13.03
C GLU A 92 2.07 5.90 12.25
N ILE A 93 2.45 6.20 10.99
CA ILE A 93 3.24 5.28 10.16
C ILE A 93 4.60 4.99 10.80
N SER A 94 5.29 6.01 11.32
CA SER A 94 6.57 5.84 12.01
C SER A 94 6.44 4.89 13.21
N ASN A 95 5.38 5.06 14.01
CA ASN A 95 5.13 4.23 15.18
C ASN A 95 4.75 2.79 14.78
N LEU A 96 3.88 2.61 13.79
CA LEU A 96 3.46 1.30 13.28
C LEU A 96 4.63 0.50 12.72
N ILE A 97 5.49 1.14 11.92
CA ILE A 97 6.66 0.49 11.33
C ILE A 97 7.66 0.07 12.42
N SER A 98 7.89 0.91 13.43
CA SER A 98 8.82 0.60 14.52
C SER A 98 8.41 -0.66 15.28
N VAL A 99 7.12 -0.87 15.52
CA VAL A 99 6.58 -2.09 16.17
C VAL A 99 6.87 -3.36 15.34
N GLN A 100 6.92 -3.26 14.01
CA GLN A 100 7.10 -4.41 13.12
C GLN A 100 8.58 -4.80 12.90
N VAL A 101 9.47 -3.80 12.88
CA VAL A 101 10.91 -4.00 12.61
C VAL A 101 11.64 -4.75 13.74
N GLU A 102 11.12 -4.71 14.97
CA GLU A 102 11.78 -5.35 16.12
C GLU A 102 11.60 -6.88 16.17
N LYS A 103 10.59 -7.44 15.49
CA LYS A 103 10.21 -8.85 15.66
C LYS A 103 10.65 -9.80 14.55
N TYR A 104 10.79 -9.32 13.31
CA TYR A 104 11.01 -10.19 12.14
C TYR A 104 12.06 -9.64 11.18
N PRO A 105 12.75 -10.52 10.42
CA PRO A 105 13.56 -10.11 9.28
C PRO A 105 12.76 -9.24 8.30
N GLN A 106 13.42 -8.24 7.70
CA GLN A 106 12.75 -7.24 6.85
C GLN A 106 12.05 -7.85 5.63
N ASP A 107 12.64 -8.88 5.03
CA ASP A 107 12.08 -9.59 3.88
C ASP A 107 10.80 -10.35 4.26
N GLN A 108 10.81 -11.06 5.39
CA GLN A 108 9.64 -11.79 5.89
C GLN A 108 8.51 -10.83 6.31
N ALA A 109 8.84 -9.75 7.02
CA ALA A 109 7.88 -8.75 7.44
C ALA A 109 7.21 -8.06 6.24
N TYR A 110 7.99 -7.75 5.20
CA TYR A 110 7.48 -7.17 3.97
C TYR A 110 6.59 -8.14 3.20
N ASP A 111 7.03 -9.38 2.98
CA ASP A 111 6.25 -10.38 2.26
C ASP A 111 4.94 -10.72 2.99
N TYR A 112 4.95 -10.76 4.32
CA TYR A 112 3.74 -10.89 5.13
C TYR A 112 2.79 -9.70 4.91
N PHE A 113 3.29 -8.46 4.98
CA PHE A 113 2.47 -7.27 4.71
C PHE A 113 1.82 -7.34 3.33
N CYS A 114 2.58 -7.70 2.30
CA CYS A 114 2.09 -7.81 0.93
C CYS A 114 0.99 -8.89 0.81
N ALA A 115 1.21 -10.08 1.37
CA ALA A 115 0.23 -11.17 1.35
C ALA A 115 -1.04 -10.85 2.14
N GLU A 116 -0.89 -10.23 3.31
CA GLU A 116 -2.00 -9.83 4.16
C GLU A 116 -2.85 -8.73 3.51
N LEU A 117 -2.23 -7.76 2.85
CA LEU A 117 -2.91 -6.71 2.10
C LEU A 117 -3.73 -7.29 0.94
N GLU A 118 -3.12 -8.14 0.12
CA GLU A 118 -3.81 -8.79 -1.00
C GLU A 118 -4.97 -9.67 -0.54
N CYS A 119 -4.80 -10.40 0.56
CA CYS A 119 -5.86 -11.18 1.17
C CYS A 119 -7.03 -10.29 1.61
N CYS A 120 -6.74 -9.19 2.33
CA CYS A 120 -7.73 -8.23 2.78
C CYS A 120 -8.50 -7.62 1.60
N LEU A 121 -7.79 -7.12 0.59
CA LEU A 121 -8.40 -6.57 -0.63
C LEU A 121 -9.29 -7.60 -1.33
N THR A 122 -8.78 -8.80 -1.57
CA THR A 122 -9.53 -9.87 -2.23
C THR A 122 -10.80 -10.23 -1.47
N CYS A 123 -10.71 -10.42 -0.15
CA CYS A 123 -11.85 -10.78 0.68
C CYS A 123 -12.90 -9.67 0.72
N ILE A 124 -12.48 -8.42 0.97
CA ILE A 124 -13.39 -7.28 1.13
C ILE A 124 -14.10 -6.95 -0.18
N PHE A 125 -13.37 -6.88 -1.30
CA PHE A 125 -13.97 -6.63 -2.63
C PHE A 125 -14.81 -7.81 -3.13
N SER A 126 -14.61 -9.01 -2.58
CA SER A 126 -15.48 -10.18 -2.84
C SER A 126 -16.66 -10.30 -1.86
N HIS A 127 -16.85 -9.36 -0.94
CA HIS A 127 -17.85 -9.43 0.14
C HIS A 127 -17.74 -10.68 1.01
N LYS A 128 -16.52 -11.16 1.25
CA LYS A 128 -16.20 -12.32 2.09
C LYS A 128 -15.55 -11.87 3.40
N LYS A 129 -15.70 -12.69 4.43
CA LYS A 129 -14.96 -12.51 5.68
C LYS A 129 -13.45 -12.62 5.41
N VAL A 130 -12.67 -11.67 5.92
CA VAL A 130 -11.21 -11.68 5.82
C VAL A 130 -10.64 -12.92 6.51
N ARG A 131 -9.74 -13.60 5.83
CA ARG A 131 -9.01 -14.78 6.34
C ARG A 131 -7.53 -14.44 6.44
N HIS A 132 -7.13 -13.92 7.59
CA HIS A 132 -5.77 -13.45 7.80
C HIS A 132 -4.71 -14.52 7.49
N ILE A 133 -3.57 -14.05 7.01
CA ILE A 133 -2.38 -14.87 6.84
C ILE A 133 -1.94 -15.35 8.24
N PRO A 134 -1.63 -16.65 8.40
CA PRO A 134 -1.13 -17.17 9.66
C PRO A 134 0.12 -16.43 10.13
N SER A 135 0.23 -16.21 11.44
CA SER A 135 1.39 -15.60 12.09
C SER A 135 1.88 -16.50 13.21
N ASP A 136 3.17 -16.45 13.53
CA ASP A 136 3.76 -17.22 14.63
C ASP A 136 3.30 -16.71 16.01
N ASP A 137 2.81 -15.46 16.09
CA ASP A 137 2.39 -14.78 17.33
C ASP A 137 0.85 -14.57 17.36
N GLU A 138 0.10 -15.57 16.90
CA GLU A 138 -1.37 -15.51 16.83
C GLU A 138 -2.02 -15.17 18.18
N GLY A 139 -3.00 -14.25 18.14
CA GLY A 139 -3.71 -13.76 19.33
C GLY A 139 -2.98 -12.67 20.12
N SER A 140 -1.80 -12.20 19.68
CA SER A 140 -1.12 -11.07 20.31
C SER A 140 -1.70 -9.72 19.87
N ALA A 141 -1.70 -8.74 20.78
CA ALA A 141 -2.20 -7.39 20.49
C ALA A 141 -1.43 -6.70 19.34
N ILE A 142 -0.18 -7.10 19.10
CA ILE A 142 0.64 -6.57 18.00
C ILE A 142 0.18 -7.15 16.66
N VAL A 143 -0.13 -8.44 16.60
CA VAL A 143 -0.69 -9.07 15.40
C VAL A 143 -2.05 -8.45 15.07
N ASP A 144 -2.90 -8.23 16.07
CA ASP A 144 -4.18 -7.54 15.89
C ASP A 144 -4.00 -6.11 15.39
N LEU A 145 -3.04 -5.36 15.93
CA LEU A 145 -2.72 -4.01 15.46
C LEU A 145 -2.35 -4.03 13.97
N ILE A 146 -1.43 -4.89 13.55
CA ILE A 146 -0.98 -4.99 12.15
C ILE A 146 -2.14 -5.37 11.23
N ARG A 147 -2.93 -6.39 11.59
CA ARG A 147 -4.08 -6.84 10.80
C ARG A 147 -5.15 -5.78 10.68
N ASN A 148 -5.47 -5.07 11.76
CA ASN A 148 -6.44 -3.98 11.74
C ASN A 148 -5.93 -2.79 10.93
N THR A 149 -4.63 -2.50 10.99
CA THR A 149 -3.99 -1.50 10.14
C THR A 149 -4.14 -1.83 8.66
N ILE A 150 -3.84 -3.06 8.26
CA ILE A 150 -3.92 -3.48 6.85
C ILE A 150 -5.38 -3.56 6.37
N GLN A 151 -6.29 -4.07 7.20
CA GLN A 151 -7.72 -4.09 6.89
C GLN A 151 -8.29 -2.69 6.69
N SER A 152 -7.89 -1.70 7.49
CA SER A 152 -8.39 -0.34 7.35
C SER A 152 -8.03 0.27 5.98
N ILE A 153 -6.84 -0.06 5.45
CA ILE A 153 -6.43 0.32 4.09
C ILE A 153 -7.39 -0.29 3.07
N ALA A 154 -7.65 -1.60 3.17
CA ALA A 154 -8.51 -2.30 2.24
C ALA A 154 -9.97 -1.82 2.29
N TYR A 155 -10.52 -1.56 3.49
CA TYR A 155 -11.85 -0.96 3.64
C TYR A 155 -11.90 0.46 3.08
N THR A 156 -10.89 1.28 3.33
CA THR A 156 -10.83 2.64 2.79
C THR A 156 -10.78 2.62 1.27
N ALA A 157 -9.97 1.73 0.69
CA ALA A 157 -9.89 1.54 -0.76
C ALA A 157 -11.25 1.14 -1.34
N TYR A 158 -11.92 0.15 -0.75
CA TYR A 158 -13.25 -0.28 -1.17
C TYR A 158 -14.29 0.84 -1.12
N VAL A 159 -14.37 1.58 0.00
CA VAL A 159 -15.33 2.67 0.17
C VAL A 159 -15.10 3.76 -0.88
N ARG A 160 -13.84 4.17 -1.08
CA ARG A 160 -13.49 5.19 -2.09
C ARG A 160 -13.83 4.73 -3.50
N GLU A 161 -13.56 3.47 -3.83
CA GLU A 161 -13.85 2.89 -5.16
C GLU A 161 -15.36 2.88 -5.43
N THR A 162 -16.13 2.32 -4.49
CA THR A 162 -17.58 2.20 -4.63
C THR A 162 -18.28 3.57 -4.69
N LEU A 163 -17.80 4.55 -3.91
CA LEU A 163 -18.31 5.92 -3.97
C LEU A 163 -18.04 6.55 -5.34
N GLN A 164 -16.84 6.38 -5.88
CA GLN A 164 -16.48 6.91 -7.19
C GLN A 164 -17.35 6.31 -8.31
N GLU A 165 -17.52 4.98 -8.33
CA GLU A 165 -18.40 4.31 -9.30
C GLU A 165 -19.84 4.81 -9.22
N ARG A 166 -20.35 5.06 -8.00
CA ARG A 166 -21.70 5.59 -7.80
C ARG A 166 -21.83 7.01 -8.33
N LEU A 167 -20.84 7.87 -8.10
CA LEU A 167 -20.83 9.25 -8.61
C LEU A 167 -20.81 9.31 -10.14
N LEU A 168 -20.05 8.42 -10.79
CA LEU A 168 -20.00 8.32 -12.25
C LEU A 168 -21.36 7.94 -12.84
N LYS A 169 -22.03 6.92 -12.26
CA LYS A 169 -23.37 6.49 -12.69
C LYS A 169 -24.42 7.59 -12.56
N VAL A 170 -24.39 8.37 -11.49
CA VAL A 170 -25.34 9.50 -11.30
C VAL A 170 -25.15 10.58 -12.37
N ASN A 171 -23.91 10.89 -12.73
CA ASN A 171 -23.61 11.90 -13.74
C ASN A 171 -24.03 11.47 -15.15
N GLU A 172 -23.92 10.20 -15.50
CA GLU A 172 -24.39 9.66 -16.79
C GLU A 172 -25.93 9.79 -16.95
N HIS A 173 -26.70 9.42 -15.93
CA HIS A 173 -28.17 9.51 -15.96
C HIS A 173 -28.70 10.96 -15.95
N SER A 174 -27.85 11.94 -15.63
CA SER A 174 -28.20 13.36 -15.63
C SER A 174 -28.09 13.99 -17.03
N VAL A 175 -27.30 13.41 -17.92
CA VAL A 175 -27.04 13.91 -19.28
C VAL A 175 -28.10 13.40 -20.27
N ASP A 176 -28.61 12.18 -20.07
CA ASP A 176 -29.64 11.58 -20.94
C ASP A 176 -31.06 12.12 -20.71
N ASN A 177 -31.27 12.92 -19.66
CA ASN A 177 -32.55 13.56 -19.33
C ASN A 177 -32.62 15.05 -19.72
N LYS A 178 -31.73 15.53 -20.59
CA LYS A 178 -31.74 16.87 -21.19
C LYS A 178 -31.79 16.80 -22.71
#